data_AF-A0A4Y4EYP3-F1
#
_entry.id   AF-A0A4Y4EYP3-F1
#
_cell.length_a   1.000
_cell.length_b   1.000
_cell.length_c   1.000
_cell.angle_alpha   90.00
_cell.angle_beta   90.00
_cell.angle_gamma   90.00
#
_symmetry.space_group_name_H-M   'P 1'
#
loop_
_entity.id
_entity.type
_entity.pdbx_description
1 polymer ?
#
loop_
_entity_poly.entity_id
_entity_poly.type
_entity_poly.pdbx_seq_one_letter_code
_entity_poly.pdbx_strand_id
1 'polypeptide(L)'
;MVDLVPAPDTLGLSSPALGPWFGHSDTNVTLPTLPLPDANLSLSLSLGTDMQWRTPAVATRSYLFASDPRPPALRGLRQEDGSQAFTEGNLVVLLTLLPEAELRLWSLSQIISSPDGSPAPPANQPARPRVRWLAMEVPAASAGSMADIENLREADLPTDLSSDADKAAFLGLDSSAGLANAKEPVHELRQPETPSAVVLQNRSGTVLNVKLWCFDYRGRALDPGAVANWWTFMAQPGNWDNLWADDEETAPLTAAVAAGRVVHLTNAHEGPIDPPLLNRLNLGDLNQTAGSTALYQAAANPAITLTPAANADTDSASARRATPPPTPCWPPATPSPVRS
;
A
#
# COMPACT_ATOMS: atom_id res chain seq x y z
N MET A 1 23.99 13.31 -10.52
CA MET A 1 23.99 12.06 -9.74
C MET A 1 23.73 12.46 -8.31
N VAL A 2 22.63 11.98 -7.73
CA VAL A 2 22.24 12.27 -6.36
C VAL A 2 22.25 10.96 -5.60
N ASP A 3 23.40 10.63 -5.03
CA ASP A 3 23.55 9.45 -4.18
C ASP A 3 23.11 9.79 -2.76
N LEU A 4 22.38 8.86 -2.14
CA LEU A 4 22.10 8.90 -0.72
C LEU A 4 23.36 8.58 0.07
N VAL A 5 23.66 9.42 1.06
CA VAL A 5 24.80 9.25 1.98
C VAL A 5 24.27 9.27 3.42
N PRO A 6 24.46 8.20 4.22
CA PRO A 6 25.07 6.92 3.85
C PRO A 6 24.27 6.14 2.80
N ALA A 7 24.96 5.25 2.07
CA ALA A 7 24.34 4.45 1.02
C ALA A 7 23.29 3.48 1.61
N PRO A 8 22.14 3.27 0.94
CA PRO A 8 21.03 2.46 1.47
C PRO A 8 21.42 1.05 1.91
N ASP A 9 22.22 0.36 1.11
CA ASP A 9 22.77 -0.99 1.37
C ASP A 9 23.56 -1.09 2.69
N THR A 10 24.22 -0.02 3.11
CA THR A 10 24.98 0.03 4.37
C THR A 10 24.11 0.14 5.62
N LEU A 11 22.81 0.36 5.47
CA LEU A 11 21.88 0.67 6.57
C LEU A 11 21.20 -0.58 7.17
N GLY A 12 21.48 -1.77 6.64
CA GLY A 12 20.94 -3.04 7.15
C GLY A 12 19.40 -3.00 7.24
N LEU A 13 18.85 -3.32 8.42
CA LEU A 13 17.40 -3.34 8.66
C LEU A 13 16.70 -1.99 8.43
N SER A 14 17.45 -0.88 8.47
CA SER A 14 16.90 0.44 8.20
C SER A 14 17.01 0.84 6.73
N SER A 15 17.51 -0.03 5.86
CA SER A 15 17.70 0.25 4.44
C SER A 15 16.38 0.63 3.76
N PRO A 16 16.32 1.79 3.06
CA PRO A 16 15.22 2.12 2.16
C PRO A 16 15.39 1.48 0.77
N ALA A 17 16.32 0.54 0.60
CA ALA A 17 16.59 -0.05 -0.70
C ALA A 17 15.33 -0.71 -1.28
N LEU A 18 15.15 -0.53 -2.59
CA LEU A 18 14.00 -1.02 -3.34
C LEU A 18 14.36 -2.26 -4.16
N GLY A 19 13.45 -3.22 -4.22
CA GLY A 19 13.56 -4.42 -5.04
C GLY A 19 12.38 -4.60 -6.00
N PRO A 20 12.52 -5.51 -6.98
CA PRO A 20 11.42 -5.91 -7.85
C PRO A 20 10.33 -6.63 -7.04
N TRP A 21 9.07 -6.43 -7.39
CA TRP A 21 7.90 -7.04 -6.76
C TRP A 21 7.63 -8.43 -7.29
N PHE A 22 8.10 -8.74 -8.51
CA PHE A 22 7.88 -10.03 -9.14
C PHE A 22 9.20 -10.59 -9.66
N GLY A 23 9.29 -11.92 -9.66
CA GLY A 23 10.43 -12.64 -10.19
C GLY A 23 10.02 -14.02 -10.69
N HIS A 24 10.87 -14.59 -11.54
CA HIS A 24 10.74 -15.95 -12.02
C HIS A 24 12.13 -16.50 -12.32
N SER A 25 12.36 -17.80 -12.09
CA SER A 25 13.66 -18.43 -12.32
C SER A 25 14.01 -18.56 -13.81
N ASP A 26 13.00 -18.77 -14.66
CA ASP A 26 13.11 -18.65 -16.12
C ASP A 26 12.90 -17.20 -16.56
N THR A 27 13.96 -16.60 -17.13
CA THR A 27 14.00 -15.20 -17.62
C THR A 27 13.14 -14.96 -18.86
N ASN A 28 12.64 -16.01 -19.52
CA ASN A 28 11.74 -15.89 -20.67
C ASN A 28 10.28 -15.71 -20.25
N VAL A 29 9.96 -15.90 -18.97
CA VAL A 29 8.60 -15.71 -18.45
C VAL A 29 8.31 -14.22 -18.29
N THR A 30 7.24 -13.77 -18.93
CA THR A 30 6.75 -12.40 -18.78
C THR A 30 6.25 -12.17 -17.36
N LEU A 31 6.85 -11.20 -16.66
CA LEU A 31 6.40 -10.78 -15.34
C LEU A 31 5.05 -10.04 -15.41
N PRO A 32 4.23 -10.09 -14.35
CA PRO A 32 2.95 -9.40 -14.32
C PRO A 32 3.07 -7.89 -14.54
N THR A 33 2.20 -7.35 -15.39
CA THR A 33 1.93 -5.91 -15.44
C THR A 33 0.74 -5.60 -14.54
N LEU A 34 0.92 -4.69 -13.59
CA LEU A 34 -0.11 -4.25 -12.67
C LEU A 34 -1.22 -3.52 -13.44
N PRO A 35 -2.47 -4.02 -13.44
CA PRO A 35 -3.58 -3.35 -14.09
C PRO A 35 -4.02 -2.10 -13.31
N LEU A 36 -5.00 -1.38 -13.85
CA LEU A 36 -5.73 -0.38 -13.08
C LEU A 36 -6.51 -1.05 -11.93
N PRO A 37 -6.70 -0.36 -10.81
CA PRO A 37 -7.39 -0.93 -9.65
C PRO A 37 -8.85 -1.26 -9.90
N ASP A 38 -9.27 -2.35 -9.27
CA ASP A 38 -10.65 -2.73 -9.10
C ASP A 38 -11.38 -1.71 -8.21
N ALA A 39 -12.71 -1.83 -8.12
CA ALA A 39 -13.57 -0.91 -7.37
C ALA A 39 -13.10 -0.65 -5.93
N ASN A 40 -12.49 -1.66 -5.32
CA ASN A 40 -12.02 -1.69 -3.94
C ASN A 40 -10.54 -1.25 -3.75
N LEU A 41 -9.92 -0.66 -4.78
CA LEU A 41 -8.50 -0.27 -4.82
C LEU A 41 -7.49 -1.43 -4.81
N SER A 42 -7.94 -2.68 -4.86
CA SER A 42 -7.06 -3.84 -5.06
C SER A 42 -6.77 -4.08 -6.55
N LEU A 43 -5.75 -4.88 -6.86
CA LEU A 43 -5.48 -5.34 -8.21
C LEU A 43 -5.71 -6.85 -8.31
N SER A 44 -6.59 -7.28 -9.20
CA SER A 44 -6.69 -8.70 -9.57
C SER A 44 -5.49 -9.12 -10.43
N LEU A 45 -4.77 -10.16 -9.99
CA LEU A 45 -3.59 -10.70 -10.68
C LEU A 45 -3.71 -12.21 -10.88
N SER A 46 -3.08 -12.70 -11.95
CA SER A 46 -2.89 -14.13 -12.19
C SER A 46 -1.40 -14.45 -12.14
N LEU A 47 -0.99 -15.20 -11.13
CA LEU A 47 0.38 -15.66 -10.96
C LEU A 47 0.53 -17.00 -11.67
N GLY A 48 1.39 -17.06 -12.69
CA GLY A 48 1.77 -18.32 -13.34
C GLY A 48 2.47 -19.28 -12.38
N THR A 49 2.66 -20.53 -12.81
CA THR A 49 3.46 -21.50 -12.06
C THR A 49 4.86 -20.94 -11.79
N ASP A 50 5.37 -21.17 -10.58
CA ASP A 50 6.66 -20.71 -10.06
C ASP A 50 6.88 -19.19 -10.03
N MET A 51 5.85 -18.40 -10.34
CA MET A 51 5.89 -16.94 -10.21
C MET A 51 6.09 -16.55 -8.74
N GLN A 52 7.04 -15.66 -8.50
CA GLN A 52 7.38 -15.14 -7.19
C GLN A 52 6.79 -13.75 -7.00
N TRP A 53 6.14 -13.53 -5.88
CA TRP A 53 5.94 -12.20 -5.31
C TRP A 53 7.05 -11.94 -4.30
N ARG A 54 7.78 -10.85 -4.52
CA ARG A 54 8.99 -10.47 -3.78
C ARG A 54 8.72 -9.23 -2.93
N THR A 55 9.46 -9.11 -1.83
CA THR A 55 9.39 -7.98 -0.91
C THR A 55 10.01 -6.77 -1.59
N PRO A 56 9.32 -5.63 -1.63
CA PRO A 56 9.82 -4.48 -2.37
C PRO A 56 10.79 -3.62 -1.57
N ALA A 57 10.79 -3.77 -0.27
CA ALA A 57 11.63 -3.08 0.70
C ALA A 57 11.72 -3.97 1.96
N VAL A 58 12.57 -3.60 2.91
CA VAL A 58 12.72 -4.37 4.15
C VAL A 58 11.40 -4.39 4.94
N ALA A 59 10.91 -5.60 5.24
CA ALA A 59 9.60 -5.83 5.80
C ALA A 59 9.54 -7.12 6.64
N THR A 60 8.46 -7.30 7.40
CA THR A 60 8.09 -8.59 7.99
C THR A 60 6.89 -9.18 7.26
N ARG A 61 6.94 -10.48 6.97
CA ARG A 61 5.84 -11.30 6.42
C ARG A 61 5.05 -11.98 7.54
N SER A 62 3.73 -11.98 7.42
CA SER A 62 2.78 -12.71 8.26
C SER A 62 1.71 -13.41 7.44
N TYR A 63 1.21 -14.54 7.94
CA TYR A 63 0.10 -15.30 7.35
C TYR A 63 -1.14 -15.15 8.23
N LEU A 64 -2.24 -14.69 7.64
CA LEU A 64 -3.46 -14.37 8.38
C LEU A 64 -4.69 -14.79 7.56
N PHE A 65 -5.66 -15.47 8.14
CA PHE A 65 -6.96 -15.65 7.51
C PHE A 65 -7.87 -14.46 7.82
N ALA A 66 -8.53 -13.93 6.80
CA ALA A 66 -9.61 -12.96 6.99
C ALA A 66 -10.81 -13.66 7.66
N SER A 67 -11.14 -13.29 8.90
CA SER A 67 -12.21 -13.94 9.69
C SER A 67 -13.08 -12.92 10.45
N ASP A 68 -14.19 -13.39 11.01
CA ASP A 68 -14.96 -12.68 12.06
C ASP A 68 -14.85 -13.46 13.39
N PRO A 69 -14.32 -12.86 14.48
CA PRO A 69 -13.80 -11.50 14.59
C PRO A 69 -12.53 -11.27 13.77
N ARG A 70 -12.39 -10.04 13.25
CA ARG A 70 -11.24 -9.65 12.41
C ARG A 70 -9.93 -9.70 13.19
N PRO A 71 -8.88 -10.38 12.67
CA PRO A 71 -7.57 -10.44 13.32
C PRO A 71 -7.01 -9.03 13.58
N PRO A 72 -6.30 -8.79 14.70
CA PRO A 72 -5.80 -7.46 15.05
C PRO A 72 -4.98 -6.78 13.94
N ALA A 73 -4.13 -7.53 13.24
CA ALA A 73 -3.28 -7.03 12.15
C ALA A 73 -4.10 -6.56 10.92
N LEU A 74 -5.26 -7.19 10.66
CA LEU A 74 -6.13 -6.83 9.54
C LEU A 74 -7.21 -5.81 9.94
N ARG A 75 -7.47 -5.63 11.24
CA ARG A 75 -8.54 -4.79 11.76
C ARG A 75 -8.39 -3.32 11.38
N GLY A 76 -7.19 -2.81 11.08
CA GLY A 76 -7.00 -1.43 10.62
C GLY A 76 -7.18 -1.25 9.11
N LEU A 77 -7.15 -2.33 8.34
CA LEU A 77 -7.05 -2.27 6.88
C LEU A 77 -8.43 -2.13 6.25
N ARG A 78 -8.59 -1.12 5.38
CA ARG A 78 -9.86 -0.71 4.80
C ARG A 78 -9.77 -0.55 3.29
N GLN A 79 -10.85 -0.93 2.61
CA GLN A 79 -11.01 -0.64 1.19
C GLN A 79 -11.42 0.82 0.95
N GLU A 80 -11.72 1.18 -0.29
CA GLU A 80 -12.02 2.55 -0.74
C GLU A 80 -13.17 3.21 0.03
N ASP A 81 -14.21 2.45 0.37
CA ASP A 81 -15.41 2.95 1.06
C ASP A 81 -15.27 2.96 2.60
N GLY A 82 -14.10 2.62 3.13
CA GLY A 82 -13.85 2.54 4.57
C GLY A 82 -14.41 1.29 5.24
N SER A 83 -14.96 0.33 4.50
CA SER A 83 -15.31 -1.00 5.01
C SER A 83 -14.09 -1.93 5.09
N GLN A 84 -14.27 -3.12 5.66
CA GLN A 84 -13.16 -4.05 5.92
C GLN A 84 -12.53 -4.55 4.62
N ALA A 85 -11.20 -4.50 4.54
CA ALA A 85 -10.48 -5.14 3.45
C ALA A 85 -10.51 -6.67 3.59
N PHE A 86 -10.30 -7.36 2.46
CA PHE A 86 -10.23 -8.82 2.30
C PHE A 86 -11.53 -9.58 2.50
N THR A 87 -11.77 -10.52 1.59
CA THR A 87 -12.90 -11.45 1.64
C THR A 87 -12.71 -12.43 2.80
N GLU A 88 -13.78 -12.68 3.56
CA GLU A 88 -13.72 -13.68 4.64
C GLU A 88 -13.36 -15.08 4.12
N GLY A 89 -12.57 -15.80 4.90
CA GLY A 89 -12.03 -17.12 4.57
C GLY A 89 -10.76 -17.08 3.72
N ASN A 90 -10.42 -15.96 3.07
CA ASN A 90 -9.20 -15.87 2.27
C ASN A 90 -7.95 -15.77 3.14
N LEU A 91 -6.86 -16.36 2.66
CA LEU A 91 -5.54 -16.18 3.23
C LEU A 91 -4.98 -14.83 2.81
N VAL A 92 -4.41 -14.09 3.75
CA VAL A 92 -3.74 -12.81 3.55
C VAL A 92 -2.28 -12.99 3.93
N VAL A 93 -1.40 -12.93 2.92
CA VAL A 93 0.04 -12.83 3.14
C VAL A 93 0.38 -11.35 3.24
N LEU A 94 0.56 -10.88 4.48
CA LEU A 94 0.76 -9.47 4.82
C LEU A 94 2.24 -9.15 4.97
N LEU A 95 2.74 -8.21 4.19
CA LEU A 95 3.99 -7.51 4.41
C LEU A 95 3.75 -6.24 5.21
N THR A 96 4.50 -6.07 6.29
CA THR A 96 4.56 -4.83 7.06
C THR A 96 5.98 -4.28 6.93
N LEU A 97 6.13 -3.13 6.28
CA LEU A 97 7.44 -2.47 6.18
C LEU A 97 7.98 -2.17 7.58
N LEU A 98 9.30 -2.30 7.77
CA LEU A 98 9.91 -1.88 9.03
C LEU A 98 9.74 -0.36 9.20
N PRO A 99 9.46 0.15 10.40
CA PRO A 99 9.16 1.56 10.63
C PRO A 99 10.21 2.53 10.07
N GLU A 100 11.48 2.15 10.15
CA GLU A 100 12.63 2.92 9.64
C GLU A 100 12.66 2.96 8.11
N ALA A 101 12.49 1.81 7.45
CA ALA A 101 12.39 1.73 6.00
C ALA A 101 11.17 2.51 5.48
N GLU A 102 10.02 2.34 6.14
CA GLU A 102 8.77 3.06 5.89
C GLU A 102 8.97 4.59 5.95
N LEU A 103 9.60 5.10 7.01
CA LEU A 103 9.81 6.53 7.22
C LEU A 103 10.80 7.11 6.20
N ARG A 104 11.87 6.38 5.89
CA ARG A 104 12.89 6.81 4.93
C ARG A 104 12.32 6.85 3.51
N LEU A 105 11.66 5.79 3.06
CA LEU A 105 10.98 5.77 1.76
C LEU A 105 9.98 6.91 1.62
N TRP A 106 9.19 7.16 2.67
CA TRP A 106 8.27 8.30 2.67
C TRP A 106 9.00 9.64 2.57
N SER A 107 10.09 9.83 3.32
CA SER A 107 10.89 11.06 3.27
C SER A 107 11.51 11.28 1.89
N LEU A 108 11.99 10.21 1.24
CA LEU A 108 12.55 10.25 -0.11
C LEU A 108 11.52 10.62 -1.17
N SER A 109 10.24 10.33 -0.93
CA SER A 109 9.14 10.64 -1.87
C SER A 109 8.84 12.14 -2.04
N GLN A 110 9.51 13.01 -1.28
CA GLN A 110 9.44 14.47 -1.44
C GLN A 110 9.77 14.98 -2.85
N ILE A 111 10.55 14.23 -3.63
CA ILE A 111 10.92 14.60 -5.00
C ILE A 111 9.76 14.41 -6.00
N ILE A 112 8.71 13.70 -5.59
CA ILE A 112 7.55 13.42 -6.42
C ILE A 112 6.62 14.63 -6.36
N SER A 113 6.34 15.25 -7.52
CA SER A 113 5.40 16.36 -7.63
C SER A 113 4.03 16.02 -7.06
N SER A 114 3.34 17.02 -6.53
CA SER A 114 1.99 16.88 -5.99
C SER A 114 1.00 16.33 -7.04
N PRO A 115 -0.04 15.57 -6.62
CA PRO A 115 -0.99 14.98 -7.56
C PRO A 115 -1.80 16.02 -8.38
N ASP A 116 -1.91 17.24 -7.86
CA ASP A 116 -2.58 18.38 -8.51
C ASP A 116 -1.70 19.08 -9.56
N GLY A 117 -0.50 18.57 -9.81
CA GLY A 117 0.45 19.16 -10.74
C GLY A 117 1.16 20.40 -10.21
N SER A 118 0.94 20.77 -8.94
CA SER A 118 1.75 21.79 -8.29
C SER A 118 3.22 21.33 -8.18
N PRO A 119 4.18 22.26 -8.18
CA PRO A 119 5.59 21.92 -8.03
C PRO A 119 5.83 21.02 -6.82
N ALA A 120 6.89 20.21 -6.89
CA ALA A 120 7.30 19.41 -5.75
C ALA A 120 7.40 20.30 -4.50
N PRO A 121 6.79 19.88 -3.39
CA PRO A 121 6.80 20.66 -2.16
C PRO A 121 8.24 20.86 -1.66
N PRO A 122 8.49 21.85 -0.78
CA PRO A 122 9.81 22.08 -0.21
C PRO A 122 10.37 20.80 0.43
N ALA A 123 11.70 20.70 0.51
CA ALA A 123 12.35 19.58 1.16
C ALA A 123 11.72 19.28 2.55
N ASN A 124 11.53 18.00 2.83
CA ASN A 124 10.89 17.39 4.00
C ASN A 124 9.37 17.54 4.06
N GLN A 125 8.69 17.75 2.93
CA GLN A 125 7.23 17.75 2.87
C GLN A 125 6.70 16.75 1.83
N PRO A 126 6.78 15.42 2.06
CA PRO A 126 6.31 14.45 1.08
C PRO A 126 4.83 14.64 0.70
N ALA A 127 4.55 14.71 -0.60
CA ALA A 127 3.19 14.85 -1.14
C ALA A 127 2.47 13.50 -1.31
N ARG A 128 3.17 12.37 -1.06
CA ARG A 128 2.61 11.02 -1.20
C ARG A 128 2.31 10.41 0.18
N PRO A 129 1.27 9.55 0.27
CA PRO A 129 1.00 8.80 1.49
C PRO A 129 2.18 7.94 1.92
N ARG A 130 2.38 7.81 3.23
CA ARG A 130 3.36 6.88 3.81
C ARG A 130 2.83 5.46 3.69
N VAL A 131 3.36 4.68 2.75
CA VAL A 131 3.03 3.27 2.54
C VAL A 131 3.58 2.44 3.68
N ARG A 132 2.78 1.53 4.25
CA ARG A 132 3.21 0.63 5.35
C ARG A 132 2.95 -0.84 5.07
N TRP A 133 1.79 -1.15 4.50
CA TRP A 133 1.38 -2.54 4.32
C TRP A 133 1.23 -2.87 2.84
N LEU A 134 1.68 -4.05 2.46
CA LEU A 134 1.37 -4.67 1.18
C LEU A 134 0.80 -6.05 1.47
N ALA A 135 -0.22 -6.47 0.76
CA ALA A 135 -0.84 -7.76 1.02
C ALA A 135 -1.22 -8.50 -0.26
N MET A 136 -0.96 -9.80 -0.26
CA MET A 136 -1.50 -10.72 -1.25
C MET A 136 -2.69 -11.45 -0.61
N GLU A 137 -3.88 -11.26 -1.15
CA GLU A 137 -5.06 -12.02 -0.80
C GLU A 137 -5.17 -13.24 -1.72
N VAL A 138 -5.07 -14.41 -1.12
CA VAL A 138 -5.15 -15.72 -1.77
C VAL A 138 -6.53 -16.32 -1.47
N PRO A 139 -7.29 -16.76 -2.49
CA PRO A 139 -8.59 -17.38 -2.30
C PRO A 139 -8.54 -18.58 -1.35
N ALA A 140 -9.56 -18.75 -0.52
CA ALA A 140 -9.67 -19.87 0.43
C ALA A 140 -9.49 -21.25 -0.25
N ALA A 141 -9.97 -21.39 -1.48
CA ALA A 141 -9.84 -22.62 -2.27
C ALA A 141 -8.38 -22.99 -2.61
N SER A 142 -7.45 -22.04 -2.54
CA SER A 142 -6.02 -22.22 -2.80
C SER A 142 -5.18 -22.19 -1.53
N ALA A 143 -5.81 -22.17 -0.34
CA ALA A 143 -5.16 -22.13 0.97
C ALA A 143 -5.95 -22.95 2.01
N GLY A 144 -6.60 -24.04 1.58
CA GLY A 144 -7.50 -24.83 2.42
C GLY A 144 -6.79 -25.84 3.33
N SER A 145 -5.53 -26.16 3.04
CA SER A 145 -4.71 -27.11 3.78
C SER A 145 -3.28 -26.63 3.97
N MET A 146 -2.53 -27.26 4.89
CA MET A 146 -1.12 -26.94 5.07
C MET A 146 -0.28 -27.24 3.83
N ALA A 147 -0.63 -28.29 3.07
CA ALA A 147 0.02 -28.58 1.80
C ALA A 147 -0.17 -27.44 0.79
N ASP A 148 -1.35 -26.82 0.75
CA ASP A 148 -1.58 -25.64 -0.09
C ASP A 148 -0.72 -24.46 0.35
N ILE A 149 -0.61 -24.20 1.66
CA ILE A 149 0.25 -23.13 2.19
C ILE A 149 1.73 -23.39 1.90
N GLU A 150 2.21 -24.63 2.02
CA GLU A 150 3.58 -25.01 1.65
C GLU A 150 3.85 -24.74 0.17
N ASN A 151 2.89 -25.00 -0.71
CA ASN A 151 2.96 -24.68 -2.13
C ASN A 151 2.93 -23.17 -2.42
N LEU A 152 2.60 -22.32 -1.45
CA LEU A 152 2.65 -20.86 -1.57
C LEU A 152 3.97 -20.27 -1.03
N ARG A 153 4.88 -21.09 -0.50
CA ARG A 153 6.15 -20.65 0.07
C ARG A 153 7.32 -20.85 -0.88
N GLU A 154 8.30 -19.99 -0.74
CA GLU A 154 9.57 -20.03 -1.47
C GLU A 154 10.42 -21.27 -1.13
N ALA A 155 10.23 -21.82 0.06
CA ALA A 155 10.97 -22.96 0.57
C ALA A 155 10.05 -23.82 1.43
N ASP A 156 10.37 -25.11 1.44
CA ASP A 156 9.69 -26.08 2.30
C ASP A 156 9.91 -25.73 3.77
N LEU A 157 8.94 -26.08 4.61
CA LEU A 157 9.05 -25.91 6.05
C LEU A 157 10.14 -26.83 6.63
N PRO A 158 10.72 -26.48 7.79
CA PRO A 158 11.71 -27.32 8.46
C PRO A 158 11.24 -28.78 8.62
N THR A 159 12.10 -29.73 8.28
CA THR A 159 11.76 -31.17 8.20
C THR A 159 11.46 -31.79 9.57
N ASP A 160 11.83 -31.13 10.66
CA ASP A 160 11.53 -31.51 12.04
C ASP A 160 10.09 -31.19 12.45
N LEU A 161 9.36 -30.37 11.67
CA LEU A 161 7.92 -30.13 11.84
C LEU A 161 7.13 -31.31 11.25
N SER A 162 6.91 -32.33 12.07
CA SER A 162 6.37 -33.62 11.64
C SER A 162 4.85 -33.68 11.44
N SER A 163 4.10 -32.70 11.93
CA SER A 163 2.63 -32.65 11.83
C SER A 163 2.14 -31.33 11.22
N ASP A 164 0.97 -31.37 10.58
CA ASP A 164 0.31 -30.16 10.05
C ASP A 164 0.03 -29.14 11.15
N ALA A 165 -0.18 -29.59 12.39
CA ALA A 165 -0.36 -28.71 13.54
C ALA A 165 0.93 -27.97 13.90
N ASP A 166 2.08 -28.65 13.90
CA ASP A 166 3.38 -28.02 14.15
C ASP A 166 3.74 -27.03 13.03
N LYS A 167 3.45 -27.40 11.78
CA LYS A 167 3.65 -26.56 10.61
C LYS A 167 2.75 -25.32 10.63
N ALA A 168 1.47 -25.47 10.97
CA ALA A 168 0.55 -24.36 11.13
C ALA A 168 1.00 -23.43 12.26
N ALA A 169 1.36 -23.99 13.42
CA ALA A 169 1.84 -23.22 14.57
C ALA A 169 3.12 -22.44 14.26
N PHE A 170 4.05 -23.03 13.49
CA PHE A 170 5.24 -22.33 13.01
C PHE A 170 4.90 -21.07 12.19
N LEU A 171 3.79 -21.09 11.46
CA LEU A 171 3.30 -19.96 10.67
C LEU A 171 2.36 -19.02 11.45
N GLY A 172 2.17 -19.23 12.75
CA GLY A 172 1.20 -18.47 13.55
C GLY A 172 -0.25 -18.78 13.17
N LEU A 173 -0.51 -20.00 12.71
CA LEU A 173 -1.83 -20.52 12.35
C LEU A 173 -2.24 -21.64 13.32
N ASP A 174 -3.54 -21.87 13.44
CA ASP A 174 -4.12 -23.02 14.12
C ASP A 174 -4.70 -23.99 13.09
N SER A 175 -4.60 -25.29 13.34
CA SER A 175 -5.17 -26.35 12.50
C SER A 175 -6.16 -27.24 13.25
N SER A 176 -6.53 -26.91 14.49
CA SER A 176 -7.32 -27.76 15.38
C SER A 176 -8.75 -28.07 14.86
N ALA A 177 -9.33 -27.13 14.10
CA ALA A 177 -10.67 -27.25 13.50
C ALA A 177 -10.67 -26.84 12.02
N GLY A 178 -9.57 -27.12 11.32
CA GLY A 178 -9.24 -26.49 10.03
C GLY A 178 -8.27 -25.33 10.21
N LEU A 179 -7.78 -24.78 9.10
CA LEU A 179 -6.83 -23.68 9.14
C LEU A 179 -7.49 -22.37 9.59
N ALA A 180 -6.94 -21.78 10.64
CA ALA A 180 -7.39 -20.54 11.25
C ALA A 180 -6.21 -19.73 11.78
N ASN A 181 -6.48 -18.52 12.26
CA ASN A 181 -5.45 -17.70 12.91
C ASN A 181 -5.13 -18.24 14.30
N ALA A 182 -3.85 -18.41 14.62
CA ALA A 182 -3.44 -18.60 16.02
C ALA A 182 -3.55 -17.28 16.80
N LYS A 183 -3.28 -17.35 18.11
CA LYS A 183 -3.28 -16.19 18.99
C LYS A 183 -2.21 -15.17 18.60
N GLU A 184 -1.05 -15.64 18.16
CA GLU A 184 0.11 -14.82 17.82
C GLU A 184 0.53 -15.11 16.38
N PRO A 185 0.52 -14.11 15.48
CA PRO A 185 0.96 -14.30 14.11
C PRO A 185 2.49 -14.41 14.06
N VAL A 186 3.00 -15.16 13.08
CA VAL A 186 4.44 -15.17 12.80
C VAL A 186 4.86 -13.87 12.12
N HIS A 187 6.10 -13.44 12.38
CA HIS A 187 6.74 -12.33 11.69
C HIS A 187 8.10 -12.79 11.17
N GLU A 188 8.18 -13.10 9.87
CA GLU A 188 9.43 -13.48 9.22
C GLU A 188 10.04 -12.26 8.51
N LEU A 189 11.29 -11.94 8.79
CA LEU A 189 11.99 -10.84 8.13
C LEU A 189 12.20 -11.14 6.63
N ARG A 190 11.99 -10.11 5.80
CA ARG A 190 12.16 -10.15 4.34
C ARG A 190 12.94 -8.93 3.90
N GLN A 191 13.97 -9.15 3.08
CA GLN A 191 14.84 -8.10 2.54
C GLN A 191 15.01 -8.25 1.03
N PRO A 192 14.84 -7.18 0.24
CA PRO A 192 14.92 -7.24 -1.22
C PRO A 192 16.30 -7.72 -1.73
N GLU A 193 17.38 -7.33 -1.04
CA GLU A 193 18.79 -7.62 -1.37
C GLU A 193 19.25 -9.05 -1.01
N THR A 194 18.35 -9.89 -0.51
CA THR A 194 18.71 -11.22 0.01
C THR A 194 17.90 -12.34 -0.64
N PRO A 195 18.35 -13.60 -0.53
CA PRO A 195 17.54 -14.76 -0.94
C PRO A 195 16.17 -14.85 -0.23
N SER A 196 16.00 -14.16 0.91
CA SER A 196 14.71 -14.09 1.62
C SER A 196 13.68 -13.18 0.95
N ALA A 197 14.03 -12.51 -0.16
CA ALA A 197 13.17 -11.56 -0.83
C ALA A 197 11.83 -12.16 -1.27
N VAL A 198 11.74 -13.47 -1.53
CA VAL A 198 10.48 -14.10 -1.95
C VAL A 198 9.50 -14.19 -0.78
N VAL A 199 8.31 -13.62 -0.96
CA VAL A 199 7.24 -13.50 0.04
C VAL A 199 6.13 -14.51 -0.23
N LEU A 200 5.85 -14.80 -1.48
CA LEU A 200 4.97 -15.87 -1.92
C LEU A 200 5.49 -16.41 -3.24
N GLN A 201 5.42 -17.72 -3.43
CA GLN A 201 5.76 -18.36 -4.69
C GLN A 201 4.67 -19.35 -5.07
N ASN A 202 4.19 -19.30 -6.32
CA ASN A 202 3.15 -20.21 -6.78
C ASN A 202 3.72 -21.57 -7.20
N ARG A 203 4.00 -22.46 -6.26
CA ARG A 203 4.49 -23.83 -6.52
C ARG A 203 3.34 -24.84 -6.69
N SER A 204 2.10 -24.37 -6.81
CA SER A 204 0.91 -25.24 -6.91
C SER A 204 0.80 -26.01 -8.23
N GLY A 205 1.61 -25.66 -9.24
CA GLY A 205 1.54 -26.25 -10.58
C GLY A 205 0.40 -25.72 -11.46
N THR A 206 -0.42 -24.79 -10.95
CA THR A 206 -1.52 -24.16 -11.70
C THR A 206 -1.52 -22.65 -11.52
N VAL A 207 -2.24 -21.91 -12.36
CA VAL A 207 -2.35 -20.45 -12.23
C VAL A 207 -3.08 -20.09 -10.94
N LEU A 208 -2.46 -19.22 -10.14
CA LEU A 208 -3.03 -18.72 -8.89
C LEU A 208 -3.62 -17.32 -9.11
N ASN A 209 -4.94 -17.19 -8.95
CA ASN A 209 -5.61 -15.89 -9.01
C ASN A 209 -5.63 -15.26 -7.62
N VAL A 210 -5.13 -14.03 -7.51
CA VAL A 210 -4.91 -13.33 -6.24
C VAL A 210 -5.36 -11.88 -6.36
N LYS A 211 -5.53 -11.21 -5.21
CA LYS A 211 -5.63 -9.75 -5.18
C LYS A 211 -4.43 -9.14 -4.49
N LEU A 212 -3.81 -8.16 -5.12
CA LEU A 212 -2.74 -7.37 -4.55
C LEU A 212 -3.32 -6.09 -3.93
N TRP A 213 -2.88 -5.79 -2.71
CA TRP A 213 -3.30 -4.64 -1.94
C TRP A 213 -2.08 -3.86 -1.44
N CYS A 214 -2.24 -2.55 -1.30
CA CYS A 214 -1.29 -1.67 -0.64
C CYS A 214 -2.06 -0.76 0.33
N PHE A 215 -1.47 -0.45 1.47
CA PHE A 215 -2.09 0.45 2.45
C PHE A 215 -1.09 1.47 3.01
N ASP A 216 -1.60 2.67 3.29
CA ASP A 216 -0.87 3.70 4.03
C ASP A 216 -0.71 3.34 5.51
N TYR A 217 0.08 4.10 6.27
CA TYR A 217 0.31 3.89 7.71
C TYR A 217 -0.94 3.95 8.61
N ARG A 218 -2.07 4.46 8.10
CA ARG A 218 -3.37 4.56 8.79
C ARG A 218 -4.31 3.39 8.44
N GLY A 219 -3.95 2.58 7.44
CA GLY A 219 -4.66 1.38 7.02
C GLY A 219 -5.55 1.61 5.81
N ARG A 220 -5.34 2.68 5.05
CA ARG A 220 -6.14 2.99 3.87
C ARG A 220 -5.60 2.34 2.63
N ALA A 221 -6.50 1.77 1.83
CA ALA A 221 -6.13 1.26 0.54
C ALA A 221 -5.51 2.36 -0.35
N LEU A 222 -4.40 1.99 -0.97
CA LEU A 222 -3.70 2.73 -2.01
C LEU A 222 -3.68 1.86 -3.25
N ASP A 223 -3.71 2.48 -4.43
CA ASP A 223 -3.47 1.77 -5.69
C ASP A 223 -2.05 1.19 -5.71
N PRO A 224 -1.87 -0.15 -5.73
CA PRO A 224 -0.55 -0.78 -5.78
C PRO A 224 0.25 -0.39 -7.03
N GLY A 225 -0.41 -0.14 -8.16
CA GLY A 225 0.24 0.34 -9.38
C GLY A 225 0.81 1.75 -9.20
N ALA A 226 0.08 2.64 -8.51
CA ALA A 226 0.59 3.96 -8.17
C ALA A 226 1.81 3.88 -7.24
N VAL A 227 1.78 3.02 -6.22
CA VAL A 227 2.90 2.80 -5.30
C VAL A 227 4.14 2.30 -6.04
N ALA A 228 3.98 1.28 -6.89
CA ALA A 228 5.08 0.76 -7.71
C ALA A 228 5.67 1.84 -8.62
N ASN A 229 4.82 2.67 -9.23
CA ASN A 229 5.29 3.76 -10.09
C ASN A 229 6.02 4.86 -9.30
N TRP A 230 5.56 5.21 -8.10
CA TRP A 230 6.25 6.18 -7.23
C TRP A 230 7.65 5.70 -6.85
N TRP A 231 7.76 4.44 -6.46
CA TRP A 231 9.03 3.85 -6.04
C TRP A 231 9.99 3.65 -7.21
N THR A 232 9.49 3.21 -8.37
CA THR A 232 10.27 3.16 -9.61
C THR A 232 10.78 4.55 -9.99
N PHE A 233 9.93 5.58 -9.96
CA PHE A 233 10.35 6.96 -10.24
C PHE A 233 11.44 7.41 -9.29
N MET A 234 11.32 7.18 -7.98
CA MET A 234 12.32 7.60 -7.00
C MET A 234 13.71 7.03 -7.30
N ALA A 235 13.78 5.79 -7.76
CA ALA A 235 15.03 5.09 -8.02
C ALA A 235 15.51 5.21 -9.48
N GLN A 236 14.86 6.04 -10.32
CA GLN A 236 15.36 6.32 -11.66
C GLN A 236 16.66 7.14 -11.63
N PRO A 237 17.54 6.98 -12.64
CA PRO A 237 18.73 7.79 -12.78
C PRO A 237 18.42 9.29 -12.76
N GLY A 238 19.13 10.04 -11.93
CA GLY A 238 18.94 11.48 -11.72
C GLY A 238 18.06 11.85 -10.52
N ASN A 239 17.37 10.89 -9.91
CA ASN A 239 16.56 11.09 -8.69
C ASN A 239 17.30 10.62 -7.44
N TRP A 240 17.38 9.31 -7.21
CA TRP A 240 18.20 8.68 -6.16
C TRP A 240 18.92 7.47 -6.77
N ASP A 241 20.16 7.68 -7.19
CA ASP A 241 20.86 6.76 -8.10
C ASP A 241 21.26 5.42 -7.45
N ASN A 242 21.39 5.39 -6.12
CA ASN A 242 21.77 4.21 -5.32
C ASN A 242 20.61 3.65 -4.48
N LEU A 243 19.36 3.88 -4.88
CA LEU A 243 18.18 3.41 -4.14
C LEU A 243 17.79 1.95 -4.45
N TRP A 244 18.25 1.37 -5.55
CA TRP A 244 18.02 -0.05 -5.85
C TRP A 244 18.84 -0.95 -4.93
N ALA A 245 18.23 -2.05 -4.51
CA ALA A 245 18.86 -3.07 -3.66
C ALA A 245 19.91 -3.90 -4.41
N ASP A 246 19.71 -4.08 -5.72
CA ASP A 246 20.61 -4.81 -6.60
C ASP A 246 21.15 -3.85 -7.68
N ASP A 247 22.45 -3.95 -7.99
CA ASP A 247 23.13 -3.11 -8.98
C ASP A 247 22.91 -3.59 -10.44
N GLU A 248 22.22 -4.72 -10.65
CA GLU A 248 21.96 -5.31 -11.97
C GLU A 248 20.63 -4.82 -12.56
N GLU A 249 20.69 -3.90 -13.52
CA GLU A 249 20.12 -4.03 -14.89
C GLU A 249 19.89 -2.68 -15.60
N THR A 250 19.72 -2.77 -16.93
CA THR A 250 19.57 -1.69 -17.90
C THR A 250 18.27 -0.87 -17.82
N ALA A 251 17.32 -1.22 -16.94
CA ALA A 251 16.11 -0.44 -16.64
C ALA A 251 15.38 -0.98 -15.39
N PRO A 252 15.91 -0.75 -14.17
CA PRO A 252 15.33 -1.30 -12.96
C PRO A 252 13.94 -0.69 -12.68
N LEU A 253 12.98 -1.55 -12.34
CA LEU A 253 11.60 -1.18 -12.02
C LEU A 253 11.09 -2.06 -10.89
N THR A 254 10.24 -1.52 -10.02
CA THR A 254 9.64 -2.31 -8.95
C THR A 254 8.59 -3.26 -9.51
N ALA A 255 7.69 -2.77 -10.37
CA ALA A 255 6.75 -3.59 -11.15
C ALA A 255 6.33 -2.83 -12.40
N ALA A 256 6.01 -3.55 -13.49
CA ALA A 256 5.42 -2.93 -14.67
C ALA A 256 4.00 -2.49 -14.33
N VAL A 257 3.59 -1.30 -14.78
CA VAL A 257 2.28 -0.72 -14.47
C VAL A 257 1.55 -0.33 -15.74
N ALA A 258 0.25 -0.61 -15.80
CA ALA A 258 -0.60 -0.12 -16.87
C ALA A 258 -0.76 1.41 -16.74
N ALA A 259 -0.68 2.11 -17.87
CA ALA A 259 -0.84 3.57 -17.88
C ALA A 259 -2.30 3.95 -17.57
N GLY A 260 -2.49 4.81 -16.59
CA GLY A 260 -3.78 5.45 -16.31
C GLY A 260 -3.72 6.40 -15.14
N ARG A 261 -4.81 7.15 -14.95
CA ARG A 261 -4.96 8.12 -13.85
C ARG A 261 -6.25 7.79 -13.13
N VAL A 262 -6.14 7.54 -11.84
CA VAL A 262 -7.26 7.19 -10.98
C VAL A 262 -7.40 8.25 -9.90
N VAL A 263 -8.64 8.67 -9.66
CA VAL A 263 -9.02 9.66 -8.66
C VAL A 263 -9.95 8.99 -7.66
N HIS A 264 -9.56 9.01 -6.39
CA HIS A 264 -10.39 8.55 -5.29
C HIS A 264 -10.99 9.74 -4.56
N LEU A 265 -12.31 9.89 -4.62
CA LEU A 265 -13.03 10.98 -3.99
C LEU A 265 -13.52 10.54 -2.60
N THR A 266 -13.01 11.20 -1.56
CA THR A 266 -13.37 10.91 -0.17
C THR A 266 -13.84 12.16 0.56
N ASN A 267 -14.59 11.96 1.64
CA ASN A 267 -14.98 13.03 2.55
C ASN A 267 -13.79 13.45 3.44
N ALA A 268 -13.97 14.49 4.28
CA ALA A 268 -12.92 14.98 5.18
C ALA A 268 -12.48 13.98 6.27
N HIS A 269 -13.32 12.98 6.55
CA HIS A 269 -13.01 11.85 7.43
C HIS A 269 -12.47 10.65 6.64
N GLU A 270 -12.20 10.85 5.36
CA GLU A 270 -11.59 9.89 4.43
C GLU A 270 -12.43 8.61 4.28
N GLY A 271 -13.76 8.78 4.35
CA GLY A 271 -14.78 7.79 4.00
C GLY A 271 -15.61 8.23 2.79
N PRO A 272 -16.72 7.55 2.48
CA PRO A 272 -17.53 7.83 1.31
C PRO A 272 -18.14 9.24 1.36
N ILE A 273 -18.25 9.88 0.20
CA ILE A 273 -18.91 11.18 0.08
C ILE A 273 -20.43 10.99 0.24
N ASP A 274 -21.05 11.85 1.04
CA ASP A 274 -22.49 11.85 1.26
C ASP A 274 -23.24 12.04 -0.09
N PRO A 275 -24.27 11.23 -0.41
CA PRO A 275 -24.88 11.24 -1.74
C PRO A 275 -25.40 12.61 -2.22
N PRO A 276 -26.05 13.44 -1.37
CA PRO A 276 -26.35 14.84 -1.68
C PRO A 276 -25.16 15.68 -2.16
N LEU A 277 -23.98 15.52 -1.56
CA LEU A 277 -22.77 16.23 -1.94
C LEU A 277 -22.19 15.65 -3.24
N LEU A 278 -22.19 14.34 -3.38
CA LEU A 278 -21.73 13.66 -4.60
C LEU A 278 -22.55 14.09 -5.82
N ASN A 279 -23.87 14.21 -5.69
CA ASN A 279 -24.77 14.68 -6.75
C ASN A 279 -24.52 16.13 -7.18
N ARG A 280 -23.83 16.93 -6.34
CA ARG A 280 -23.43 18.30 -6.67
C ARG A 280 -22.06 18.38 -7.32
N LEU A 281 -21.27 17.31 -7.29
CA LEU A 281 -20.00 17.25 -7.99
C LEU A 281 -20.25 17.05 -9.48
N ASN A 282 -19.78 17.99 -10.27
CA ASN A 282 -19.68 17.83 -11.72
C ASN A 282 -18.28 17.26 -12.02
N LEU A 283 -18.29 16.01 -12.49
CA LEU A 283 -17.13 15.14 -12.71
C LEU A 283 -16.85 15.04 -14.22
N GLY A 284 -16.38 16.14 -14.82
CA GLY A 284 -16.04 16.17 -16.23
C GLY A 284 -14.87 15.23 -16.54
N ASP A 285 -14.97 14.44 -17.60
CA ASP A 285 -13.94 13.49 -18.04
C ASP A 285 -13.45 12.51 -16.94
N LEU A 286 -14.31 12.24 -15.96
CA LEU A 286 -14.08 11.26 -14.88
C LEU A 286 -15.11 10.15 -14.99
N ASN A 287 -14.68 8.97 -15.43
CA ASN A 287 -15.54 7.80 -15.56
C ASN A 287 -15.49 6.98 -14.29
N GLN A 288 -16.64 6.74 -13.67
CA GLN A 288 -16.71 5.93 -12.46
C GLN A 288 -16.22 4.49 -12.75
N THR A 289 -15.33 3.98 -11.91
CA THR A 289 -14.89 2.58 -11.97
C THR A 289 -16.08 1.69 -11.64
N ALA A 290 -16.36 0.70 -12.49
CA ALA A 290 -17.52 -0.18 -12.34
C ALA A 290 -17.53 -0.84 -10.95
N GLY A 291 -18.65 -0.70 -10.24
CA GLY A 291 -18.82 -1.25 -8.89
C GLY A 291 -18.25 -0.41 -7.75
N SER A 292 -17.52 0.68 -8.04
CA SER A 292 -17.04 1.61 -7.01
C SER A 292 -18.04 2.74 -6.77
N THR A 293 -18.07 3.28 -5.55
CA THR A 293 -18.84 4.49 -5.22
C THR A 293 -17.99 5.76 -5.14
N ALA A 294 -16.66 5.61 -5.14
CA ALA A 294 -15.73 6.69 -4.84
C ALA A 294 -14.55 6.78 -5.82
N LEU A 295 -14.35 5.76 -6.67
CA LEU A 295 -13.22 5.67 -7.58
C LEU A 295 -13.59 6.03 -9.02
N TYR A 296 -12.75 6.86 -9.64
CA TYR A 296 -12.94 7.37 -11.00
C TYR A 296 -11.67 7.26 -11.81
N GLN A 297 -11.78 6.86 -13.07
CA GLN A 297 -10.71 6.92 -14.05
C GLN A 297 -10.78 8.26 -14.80
N ALA A 298 -9.67 9.00 -14.78
CA ALA A 298 -9.55 10.25 -15.53
C ALA A 298 -9.25 9.99 -17.02
N ALA A 299 -10.01 10.66 -17.88
CA ALA A 299 -9.78 10.73 -19.32
C ALA A 299 -8.82 11.89 -19.65
N ALA A 300 -8.96 12.51 -20.83
CA ALA A 300 -8.00 13.48 -21.35
C ALA A 300 -7.93 14.77 -20.54
N ASN A 301 -9.08 15.31 -20.11
CA ASN A 301 -9.16 16.61 -19.41
C ASN A 301 -10.04 16.53 -18.14
N PRO A 302 -9.64 15.74 -17.12
CA PRO A 302 -10.45 15.55 -15.92
C PRO A 302 -10.67 16.88 -15.19
N ALA A 303 -11.92 17.14 -14.81
CA ALA A 303 -12.31 18.33 -14.07
C ALA A 303 -13.29 17.98 -12.96
N ILE A 304 -13.06 18.52 -11.76
CA ILE A 304 -13.97 18.40 -10.62
C ILE A 304 -14.43 19.80 -10.27
N THR A 305 -15.73 20.03 -10.34
CA THR A 305 -16.35 21.29 -9.93
C THR A 305 -17.52 21.02 -9.01
N LEU A 306 -17.77 21.93 -8.06
CA LEU A 306 -18.90 21.82 -7.14
C LEU A 306 -20.00 22.78 -7.58
N THR A 307 -21.20 22.25 -7.80
CA THR A 307 -22.38 23.07 -8.10
C THR A 307 -22.95 23.72 -6.83
N PRO A 308 -23.57 24.92 -6.94
CA PRO A 308 -24.18 25.58 -5.80
C PRO A 308 -25.19 24.69 -5.07
N ALA A 309 -25.25 24.80 -3.74
CA ALA A 309 -26.30 24.14 -2.98
C ALA A 309 -27.66 24.73 -3.33
N ALA A 310 -28.70 23.89 -3.38
CA ALA A 310 -30.08 24.36 -3.54
C ALA A 310 -30.54 25.22 -2.34
N ASN A 311 -29.98 24.97 -1.15
CA ASN A 311 -30.15 25.77 0.05
C ASN A 311 -28.83 25.79 0.84
N ALA A 312 -28.36 26.99 1.21
CA ALA A 312 -27.14 27.19 1.99
C ALA A 312 -27.24 26.59 3.41
N ASP A 313 -28.45 26.55 3.99
CA ASP A 313 -28.68 26.05 5.35
C ASP A 313 -28.60 24.51 5.45
N THR A 314 -28.63 23.82 4.30
CA THR A 314 -28.50 22.36 4.20
C THR A 314 -27.22 21.94 3.47
N ASP A 315 -26.26 22.85 3.30
CA ASP A 315 -25.01 22.54 2.62
C ASP A 315 -24.09 21.68 3.51
N SER A 316 -23.91 20.42 3.13
CA SER A 316 -22.99 19.47 3.77
C SER A 316 -21.57 19.50 3.22
N ALA A 317 -21.27 20.35 2.22
CA ALA A 317 -19.91 20.60 1.78
C ALA A 317 -19.10 21.18 2.95
N SER A 318 -17.86 20.71 3.12
CA SER A 318 -16.98 21.30 4.13
C SER A 318 -16.76 22.78 3.81
N ALA A 319 -17.36 23.65 4.62
CA ALA A 319 -17.06 25.08 4.55
C ALA A 319 -15.56 25.24 4.76
N ARG A 320 -14.88 26.04 3.90
CA ARG A 320 -13.50 26.45 4.16
C ARG A 320 -13.50 27.13 5.53
N ARG A 321 -13.02 26.44 6.58
CA ARG A 321 -12.75 27.09 7.87
C ARG A 321 -11.54 27.99 7.69
N ALA A 322 -11.78 29.21 7.26
CA ALA A 322 -10.87 30.31 7.55
C ALA A 322 -11.00 30.57 9.04
N THR A 323 -10.17 29.90 9.84
CA THR A 323 -9.95 30.34 11.23
C THR A 323 -9.03 31.54 11.11
N PRO A 324 -9.46 32.78 11.41
CA PRO A 324 -8.50 33.87 11.56
C PRO A 324 -7.52 33.43 12.65
N PRO A 325 -6.20 33.56 12.45
CA PRO A 325 -5.26 33.33 13.54
C PRO A 325 -5.67 34.24 14.71
N PRO A 326 -5.63 33.78 15.96
CA PRO A 326 -5.80 34.67 17.10
C PRO A 326 -4.74 35.78 16.97
N THR A 327 -5.17 36.99 16.66
CA THR A 327 -4.31 38.16 16.70
C THR A 327 -4.02 38.50 18.17
N PRO A 328 -2.90 39.19 18.42
CA PRO A 328 -1.84 38.70 19.30
C PRO A 328 -2.16 38.90 20.78
N CYS A 329 -1.61 38.03 21.62
CA CYS A 329 -1.31 38.39 22.99
C CYS A 329 -0.47 39.68 22.98
N TRP A 330 -1.09 40.79 23.37
CA TRP A 330 -0.38 42.03 23.65
C TRP A 330 0.66 41.73 24.73
N PRO A 331 1.92 42.18 24.61
CA PRO A 331 2.80 42.18 25.77
C PRO A 331 2.17 43.05 26.86
N PRO A 332 2.32 42.71 28.14
CA PRO A 332 1.72 43.46 29.23
C PRO A 332 2.12 44.93 29.13
N ALA A 333 1.12 45.81 29.23
CA ALA A 333 1.32 47.25 29.18
C ALA A 333 2.37 47.65 30.23
N THR A 334 3.43 48.31 29.76
CA THR A 334 4.37 49.04 30.62
C THR A 334 3.59 49.95 31.59
N PRO A 335 3.94 49.98 32.89
CA PRO A 335 3.24 50.79 33.88
C PRO A 335 3.41 52.27 33.54
N SER A 336 2.29 53.00 33.43
CA SER A 336 2.34 54.46 33.35
C SER A 336 2.77 55.04 34.70
N PRO A 337 3.63 56.08 34.72
CA PRO A 337 4.13 56.65 35.95
C PRO A 337 3.04 57.44 36.68
N VAL A 338 2.96 57.23 37.99
CA VAL A 338 2.22 58.09 38.91
C VAL A 338 2.77 59.51 38.80
N ARG A 339 1.91 60.48 38.48
CA ARG A 339 2.16 61.89 38.79
C ARG A 339 1.21 62.31 39.91
N SER A 340 1.84 62.93 40.91
CA SER A 340 1.34 63.59 42.11
C SER A 340 -0.05 64.20 42.01
#